data_AF-A0A099WKF1-F1
#
_entry.id   AF-A0A099WKF1-F1
#
_cell.length_a   1.000
_cell.length_b   1.000
_cell.length_c   1.000
_cell.angle_alpha   90.00
_cell.angle_beta   90.00
_cell.angle_gamma   90.00
#
_symmetry.space_group_name_H-M   'P 1'
#
loop_
_entity.id
_entity.type
_entity.pdbx_description
1 polymer ?
#
loop_
_entity_poly.entity_id
_entity_poly.type
_entity_poly.pdbx_seq_one_letter_code
_entity_poly.pdbx_strand_id
1 'polypeptide(L)' 'MSENKTPESQLRASENWNNKNKERKQYINRRSVAKRFIENDANLEDLDMLLNIIEQKKKALEG' A
#
# COMPACT_ATOMS: atom_id res chain seq x y z
N MET A 1 6.02 -2.32 34.61
CA MET A 1 5.68 -2.21 33.18
C MET A 1 4.35 -2.90 32.97
N SER A 2 3.27 -2.16 32.72
CA SER A 2 1.93 -2.73 32.56
C SER A 2 1.82 -3.43 31.21
N GLU A 3 1.67 -4.75 31.21
CA GLU A 3 1.29 -5.52 30.01
C GLU A 3 -0.12 -5.09 29.57
N ASN A 4 -0.21 -4.13 28.65
CA ASN A 4 -1.44 -3.85 27.91
C ASN A 4 -1.64 -4.96 26.88
N LYS A 5 -2.05 -6.14 27.36
CA LYS A 5 -2.48 -7.24 26.51
C LYS A 5 -3.84 -6.88 25.93
N THR A 6 -3.88 -6.55 24.65
CA THR A 6 -5.13 -6.32 23.92
C THR A 6 -6.03 -7.56 24.12
N PRO A 7 -7.24 -7.40 24.67
CA PRO A 7 -8.11 -8.53 24.93
C PRO A 7 -8.48 -9.22 23.61
N GLU A 8 -8.61 -10.55 23.65
CA GLU A 8 -8.84 -11.36 22.45
C GLU A 8 -10.08 -10.92 21.66
N SER A 9 -11.08 -10.34 22.34
CA SER A 9 -12.26 -9.76 21.72
C SER A 9 -11.94 -8.56 20.82
N GLN A 10 -11.01 -7.69 21.22
CA GLN A 10 -10.55 -6.55 20.43
C GLN A 10 -9.67 -7.01 19.26
N LEU A 11 -8.88 -8.08 19.44
CA LEU A 11 -8.10 -8.69 18.35
C LEU A 11 -9.03 -9.26 17.28
N ARG A 12 -10.04 -10.05 17.66
CA ARG A 12 -11.05 -10.61 16.74
C ARG A 12 -11.85 -9.53 16.02
N ALA A 13 -12.24 -8.46 16.73
CA ALA A 13 -12.94 -7.33 16.13
C ALA A 13 -12.06 -6.59 15.08
N SER A 14 -10.78 -6.37 15.42
CA SER A 14 -9.80 -5.76 14.51
C SER A 14 -9.54 -6.64 13.29
N GLU A 15 -9.44 -7.96 13.49
CA GLU A 15 -9.24 -8.94 12.42
C GLU A 15 -10.44 -8.98 11.47
N ASN A 16 -11.66 -8.98 11.99
CA ASN A 16 -12.88 -8.92 11.18
C ASN A 16 -12.99 -7.63 10.37
N TRP A 17 -12.63 -6.49 10.97
CA TRP A 17 -12.62 -5.21 10.26
C TRP A 17 -11.51 -5.17 9.19
N ASN A 18 -10.33 -5.69 9.50
CA ASN A 18 -9.22 -5.81 8.56
C ASN A 18 -9.56 -6.73 7.38
N ASN A 19 -10.28 -7.82 7.62
CA ASN A 19 -10.72 -8.74 6.57
C ASN A 19 -11.74 -8.07 5.64
N LYS A 20 -12.72 -7.35 6.19
CA LYS A 20 -13.69 -6.56 5.40
C LYS A 20 -13.03 -5.42 4.61
N ASN A 21 -11.92 -4.87 5.08
CA ASN A 21 -11.20 -3.77 4.45
C ASN A 21 -9.87 -4.20 3.82
N LYS A 22 -9.68 -5.50 3.57
CA LYS A 22 -8.40 -6.07 3.16
C LYS A 22 -7.90 -5.44 1.86
N GLU A 23 -8.78 -5.28 0.88
CA GLU A 23 -8.45 -4.69 -0.42
C GLU A 23 -8.05 -3.23 -0.30
N ARG A 24 -8.82 -2.42 0.46
CA ARG A 24 -8.50 -1.01 0.70
C ARG A 24 -7.16 -0.86 1.41
N LYS A 25 -6.89 -1.69 2.42
CA LYS A 25 -5.61 -1.70 3.15
C LYS A 25 -4.46 -2.10 2.22
N GLN A 26 -4.64 -3.14 1.41
CA GLN A 26 -3.64 -3.55 0.43
C GLN A 26 -3.36 -2.45 -0.60
N TYR A 27 -4.39 -1.76 -1.09
CA TYR A 27 -4.24 -0.62 -1.98
C TYR A 27 -3.39 0.49 -1.34
N ILE A 28 -3.72 0.90 -0.12
CA ILE A 28 -2.96 1.93 0.61
C ILE A 28 -1.51 1.49 0.83
N ASN A 29 -1.29 0.24 1.25
CA ASN A 29 0.05 -0.30 1.47
C ASN A 29 0.87 -0.28 0.18
N ARG A 30 0.32 -0.78 -0.94
CA ARG A 30 1.00 -0.77 -2.24
C ARG A 30 1.35 0.65 -2.67
N ARG A 31 0.42 1.60 -2.49
CA ARG A 31 0.64 3.01 -2.80
C ARG A 31 1.77 3.62 -1.96
N SER A 32 1.78 3.37 -0.65
CA SER A 32 2.82 3.89 0.24
C SER A 32 4.19 3.29 -0.05
N VAL A 33 4.27 1.99 -0.34
CA VAL A 33 5.52 1.33 -0.72
C VAL A 33 6.05 1.89 -2.04
N ALA A 34 5.19 2.02 -3.06
CA ALA A 34 5.57 2.60 -4.34
C ALA A 34 6.10 4.04 -4.19
N LYS A 35 5.41 4.86 -3.38
CA LYS A 35 5.86 6.22 -3.06
C LYS A 35 7.26 6.20 -2.42
N ARG A 36 7.45 5.42 -1.37
CA ARG A 36 8.74 5.34 -0.65
C ARG A 36 9.87 4.91 -1.59
N PHE A 37 9.61 3.91 -2.43
CA PHE A 37 10.58 3.39 -3.39
C PHE A 37 11.04 4.50 -4.34
N ILE A 38 10.09 5.20 -4.98
CA ILE A 38 10.39 6.32 -5.90
C ILE A 38 11.16 7.43 -5.19
N GLU A 39 10.80 7.77 -3.95
CA GLU A 39 11.42 8.88 -3.21
C GLU A 39 12.82 8.57 -2.67
N ASN A 40 13.11 7.32 -2.29
CA ASN A 40 14.29 7.01 -1.47
C ASN A 40 15.19 5.90 -2.04
N ASP A 41 14.63 4.95 -2.80
CA ASP A 41 15.36 3.73 -3.17
C ASP A 41 15.63 3.65 -4.69
N ALA A 42 14.79 4.26 -5.53
CA ALA A 42 14.84 4.13 -6.98
C ALA A 42 16.08 4.82 -7.60
N ASN A 43 16.69 4.15 -8.57
CA ASN A 43 17.75 4.73 -9.40
C ASN A 43 17.16 5.36 -10.69
N LEU A 44 18.01 5.98 -11.51
CA LEU A 44 17.56 6.70 -12.71
C LEU A 44 16.87 5.77 -13.74
N GLU A 45 17.39 4.56 -13.94
CA GLU A 45 16.78 3.57 -14.85
C GLU A 45 15.41 3.11 -14.33
N ASP A 46 15.27 2.90 -13.01
CA ASP A 46 13.99 2.57 -12.39
C ASP A 46 12.96 3.69 -12.63
N LEU A 47 13.37 4.95 -12.47
CA LEU A 47 12.49 6.10 -12.68
C LEU A 47 12.02 6.19 -14.13
N ASP A 48 12.92 6.01 -15.09
CA ASP A 48 12.57 6.03 -16.52
C ASP A 48 11.61 4.88 -16.89
N MET A 49 11.86 3.68 -16.37
CA MET A 49 10.96 2.54 -16.56
C MET A 49 9.56 2.81 -15.95
N LEU A 50 9.52 3.32 -14.72
CA LEU A 50 8.26 3.62 -14.03
C LEU A 50 7.47 4.72 -14.72
N LEU A 51 8.13 5.76 -15.25
CA LEU A 51 7.48 6.82 -16.03
C LEU A 51 6.78 6.27 -17.27
N ASN A 52 7.46 5.39 -18.02
CA ASN A 52 6.87 4.72 -19.19
C ASN A 52 5.62 3.92 -18.80
N ILE A 53 5.69 3.13 -17.73
CA ILE A 53 4.55 2.34 -17.23
C ILE A 53 3.38 3.25 -16.82
N ILE A 54 3.67 4.35 -16.13
CA ILE A 54 2.66 5.33 -15.68
C ILE A 54 1.97 5.97 -16.90
N GLU A 55 2.73 6.35 -17.92
CA GLU A 55 2.18 6.96 -19.13
C GLU A 55 1.22 6.00 -19.86
N GLN A 56 1.63 4.74 -20.06
CA GLN A 56 0.76 3.73 -20.68
C GLN A 56 -0.51 3.49 -19.86
N LYS A 57 -0.40 3.47 -18.52
CA LYS A 57 -1.56 3.29 -17.65
C LYS A 57 -2.52 4.47 -17.71
N LYS A 58 -2.02 5.71 -17.80
CA LYS A 58 -2.87 6.91 -17.96
C LYS A 58 -3.62 6.87 -19.28
N LYS A 59 -2.93 6.58 -20.38
CA LYS A 59 -3.55 6.44 -21.72
C LYS A 59 -4.70 5.41 -21.71
N ALA A 60 -4.49 4.27 -21.04
CA ALA A 60 -5.52 3.23 -20.91
C ALA A 60 -6.69 3.58 -19.97
N LEU A 61 -6.60 4.67 -19.20
CA LEU A 61 -7.69 5.15 -18.32
C LEU A 61 -8.39 6.39 -18.90
N GLU A 62 -7.71 7.14 -19.76
CA GLU A 62 -8.24 8.33 -20.44
C GLU A 62 -8.94 7.99 -21.77
N GLY A 63 -8.64 6.82 -22.35
CA GLY A 63 -9.34 6.26 -23.53
C GLY A 63 -10.45 5.30 -23.15
#